data_AF-A0A8S3DW21-F1
#
_entry.id   AF-A0A8S3DW21-F1
#
_cell.length_a   1.000
_cell.length_b   1.000
_cell.length_c   1.000
_cell.angle_alpha   90.00
_cell.angle_beta   90.00
_cell.angle_gamma   90.00
#
_symmetry.space_group_name_H-M   'P 1'
#
loop_
_entity.id
_entity.type
_entity.pdbx_description
1 polymer ?
#
loop_
_entity_poly.entity_id
_entity_poly.type
_entity_poly.pdbx_seq_one_letter_code
_entity_poly.pdbx_strand_id
1 'polypeptide(L)'
;MALLGFEIFDCLDGYDIYKAFSNLNIRLENLLISSSLSMKIDISSNTIFDFHYKQFLKSNKHHIISFDIDSQSTLDKFMNLLIIDSLFSRLESLTFNSISTYKLLIILFHLKSSPYLSSSKFDEFEEFLLKLCSPLQLCDAKIESRDRSYFNADRWERFISQNMTSLIRFIFRYSDIIDDEFELTFYHSLINRFTSSFWIDRKWF
;
A
#
# COMPACT_ATOMS: atom_id res chain seq x y z
N MET A 1 17.83 -16.21 -26.25
CA MET A 1 18.57 -15.04 -25.73
C MET A 1 17.58 -13.91 -25.34
N ALA A 2 16.55 -14.23 -24.54
CA ALA A 2 15.49 -13.30 -24.13
C ALA A 2 15.31 -13.22 -22.59
N LEU A 3 15.93 -14.13 -21.83
CA LEU A 3 15.81 -14.21 -20.37
C LEU A 3 16.59 -13.10 -19.65
N LEU A 4 17.78 -12.73 -20.14
CA LEU A 4 18.63 -11.72 -19.48
C LEU A 4 18.00 -10.31 -19.43
N GLY A 5 17.07 -9.99 -20.34
CA GLY A 5 16.45 -8.67 -20.40
C GLY A 5 15.35 -8.45 -19.37
N PHE A 6 14.61 -9.51 -19.00
CA PHE A 6 13.54 -9.42 -18.01
C PHE A 6 14.09 -9.37 -16.58
N GLU A 7 15.19 -10.07 -16.31
CA GLU A 7 15.84 -10.06 -14.99
C GLU A 7 16.31 -8.64 -14.60
N ILE A 8 16.75 -7.83 -15.57
CA ILE A 8 17.14 -6.44 -15.32
C ILE A 8 15.92 -5.60 -14.89
N PHE A 9 14.74 -5.85 -15.49
CA PHE A 9 13.52 -5.12 -15.14
C PHE A 9 12.98 -5.49 -13.75
N ASP A 10 13.26 -6.68 -13.25
CA ASP A 10 12.86 -7.07 -11.89
C ASP A 10 13.59 -6.27 -10.79
N CYS A 11 14.71 -5.64 -11.13
CA CYS A 11 15.55 -4.84 -10.23
C CYS A 11 15.34 -3.33 -10.37
N LEU A 12 14.55 -2.86 -11.34
CA LEU A 12 14.39 -1.44 -11.65
C LEU A 12 12.97 -0.96 -11.35
N ASP A 13 12.86 0.33 -11.02
CA ASP A 13 11.56 0.99 -10.90
C ASP A 13 10.84 1.04 -12.25
N GLY A 14 9.54 0.74 -12.24
CA GLY A 14 8.72 0.67 -13.44
C GLY A 14 8.62 1.99 -14.20
N TYR A 15 8.64 3.13 -13.50
CA TYR A 15 8.65 4.44 -14.16
C TYR A 15 10.01 4.76 -14.77
N ASP A 16 11.11 4.37 -14.11
CA ASP A 16 12.45 4.49 -14.69
C ASP A 16 12.61 3.63 -15.96
N ILE A 17 12.10 2.39 -15.92
CA ILE A 17 12.04 1.53 -17.11
C ILE A 17 11.23 2.22 -18.21
N TYR A 18 10.03 2.71 -17.89
CA TYR A 18 9.20 3.39 -18.86
C TYR A 18 9.89 4.62 -19.45
N LYS A 19 10.52 5.46 -18.63
CA LYS A 19 11.21 6.66 -19.08
C LYS A 19 12.44 6.34 -19.94
N ALA A 20 13.21 5.32 -19.57
CA ALA A 20 14.41 4.93 -20.29
C ALA A 20 14.08 4.26 -21.62
N PHE A 21 13.04 3.42 -21.67
CA PHE A 21 12.78 2.54 -22.81
C PHE A 21 11.56 2.93 -23.66
N SER A 22 10.68 3.80 -23.18
CA SER A 22 9.58 4.33 -24.01
C SER A 22 10.14 5.12 -25.18
N ASN A 23 9.53 4.94 -26.36
CA ASN A 23 9.90 5.64 -27.60
C ASN A 23 11.33 5.40 -28.11
N LEU A 24 12.12 4.49 -27.52
CA LEU A 24 13.45 4.14 -28.04
C LEU A 24 13.38 3.33 -29.33
N ASN A 25 12.54 2.28 -29.35
CA ASN A 25 12.14 1.59 -30.56
C ASN A 25 10.85 0.79 -30.33
N ILE A 26 10.19 0.43 -31.43
CA ILE A 26 8.90 -0.26 -31.39
C ILE A 26 8.96 -1.63 -30.71
N ARG A 27 10.12 -2.30 -30.70
CA ARG A 27 10.29 -3.62 -30.09
C ARG A 27 10.32 -3.53 -28.56
N LEU A 28 10.99 -2.50 -28.02
CA LEU A 28 11.02 -2.20 -26.59
C LEU A 28 9.67 -1.67 -26.11
N GLU A 29 9.03 -0.82 -26.91
CA GLU A 29 7.69 -0.33 -26.64
C GLU A 29 6.67 -1.48 -26.58
N ASN A 30 6.72 -2.41 -27.54
CA ASN A 30 5.90 -3.63 -27.51
C ASN A 30 6.22 -4.52 -26.30
N LEU A 31 7.44 -4.48 -25.76
CA LEU A 31 7.80 -5.21 -24.55
C LEU A 31 7.17 -4.57 -23.30
N LEU A 32 7.19 -3.23 -23.21
CA LEU A 32 6.52 -2.48 -22.13
C LEU A 32 5.00 -2.68 -22.14
N ILE A 33 4.40 -2.82 -23.33
CA ILE A 33 2.96 -3.05 -23.52
C ILE A 33 2.60 -4.54 -23.33
N SER A 34 3.58 -5.45 -23.38
CA SER A 34 3.31 -6.88 -23.23
C SER A 34 2.79 -7.23 -21.84
N SER A 35 1.74 -8.05 -21.76
CA SER A 35 1.08 -8.47 -20.51
C SER A 35 2.00 -9.20 -19.52
N SER A 36 3.13 -9.72 -20.00
CA SER A 36 4.12 -10.43 -19.20
C SER A 36 5.00 -9.52 -18.33
N LEU A 37 5.16 -8.24 -18.67
CA LEU A 37 5.98 -7.35 -17.87
C LEU A 37 5.22 -6.96 -16.60
N SER A 38 5.78 -7.32 -15.46
CA SER A 38 5.25 -6.96 -14.14
C SER A 38 6.06 -5.80 -13.60
N MET A 39 5.38 -4.70 -13.24
CA MET A 39 6.04 -3.46 -12.83
C MET A 39 6.02 -3.30 -11.33
N LYS A 40 7.19 -2.97 -10.77
CA LYS A 40 7.36 -2.57 -9.37
C LYS A 40 7.57 -1.07 -9.34
N ILE A 41 6.78 -0.37 -8.55
CA ILE A 41 6.89 1.07 -8.42
C ILE A 41 7.46 1.42 -7.05
N ASP A 42 8.64 2.02 -7.04
CA ASP A 42 9.24 2.66 -5.88
C ASP A 42 8.91 4.15 -5.91
N ILE A 43 8.11 4.56 -4.95
CA ILE A 43 7.74 5.95 -4.76
C ILE A 43 8.56 6.48 -3.60
N SER A 44 9.64 7.16 -3.95
CA SER A 44 10.54 7.82 -3.01
C SER A 44 10.26 9.31 -2.87
N SER A 45 10.82 9.92 -1.83
CA SER A 45 10.77 11.37 -1.57
C SER A 45 11.25 12.24 -2.74
N ASN A 46 12.15 11.69 -3.56
CA ASN A 46 12.71 12.33 -4.75
C ASN A 46 11.87 12.13 -6.02
N THR A 47 10.83 11.29 -5.97
CA THR A 47 9.96 11.05 -7.14
C THR A 47 9.25 12.34 -7.54
N ILE A 48 9.39 12.69 -8.83
CA ILE A 48 8.74 13.86 -9.43
C ILE A 48 7.39 13.41 -9.99
N PHE A 49 6.33 13.85 -9.33
CA PHE A 49 4.96 13.52 -9.71
C PHE A 49 4.39 14.53 -10.72
N ASP A 50 4.93 14.50 -11.93
CA ASP A 50 4.46 15.34 -13.02
C ASP A 50 3.30 14.70 -13.79
N PHE A 51 2.85 15.40 -14.84
CA PHE A 51 1.81 14.89 -15.75
C PHE A 51 2.19 13.55 -16.39
N HIS A 52 3.47 13.33 -16.71
CA HIS A 52 3.94 12.10 -17.34
C HIS A 52 3.86 10.91 -16.39
N TYR A 53 4.23 11.09 -15.13
CA TYR A 53 4.08 10.08 -14.09
C TYR A 53 2.61 9.66 -13.93
N LYS A 54 1.70 10.64 -13.90
CA LYS A 54 0.26 10.39 -13.81
C LYS A 54 -0.26 9.59 -15.02
N GLN A 55 0.16 9.95 -16.23
CA GLN A 55 -0.23 9.22 -17.44
C GLN A 55 0.34 7.80 -17.45
N PHE A 56 1.59 7.64 -17.01
CA PHE A 56 2.22 6.33 -16.88
C PHE A 56 1.43 5.41 -15.94
N LEU A 57 1.12 5.88 -14.73
CA LEU A 57 0.33 5.09 -13.76
C LEU A 57 -1.04 4.71 -14.33
N LYS A 58 -1.71 5.64 -15.01
CA LYS A 58 -3.03 5.40 -15.60
C LYS A 58 -2.98 4.33 -16.70
N SER A 59 -2.00 4.41 -17.59
CA SER A 59 -1.85 3.51 -18.73
C SER A 59 -1.37 2.11 -18.31
N ASN A 60 -0.52 2.03 -17.28
CA ASN A 60 0.13 0.78 -16.86
C ASN A 60 -0.49 0.15 -15.61
N LYS A 61 -1.64 0.66 -15.13
CA LYS A 61 -2.27 0.20 -13.88
C LYS A 61 -2.50 -1.32 -13.81
N HIS A 62 -2.68 -1.98 -14.94
CA HIS A 62 -2.92 -3.42 -15.02
C HIS A 62 -1.63 -4.26 -15.02
N HIS A 63 -0.45 -3.63 -15.12
CA HIS A 63 0.86 -4.30 -15.05
C HIS A 63 1.55 -4.09 -13.70
N ILE A 64 1.10 -3.11 -12.91
CA ILE A 64 1.73 -2.79 -11.63
C ILE A 64 1.35 -3.85 -10.60
N ILE A 65 2.38 -4.51 -10.06
CA ILE A 65 2.27 -5.59 -9.08
C ILE A 65 2.73 -5.17 -7.68
N SER A 66 3.53 -4.12 -7.57
CA SER A 66 3.98 -3.63 -6.26
C SER A 66 4.09 -2.13 -6.18
N PHE A 67 3.77 -1.60 -5.01
CA PHE A 67 4.11 -0.24 -4.58
C PHE A 67 4.95 -0.30 -3.31
N ASP A 68 6.08 0.41 -3.33
CA ASP A 68 6.81 0.80 -2.13
C ASP A 68 6.70 2.31 -1.98
N ILE A 69 6.33 2.78 -0.79
CA ILE A 69 6.16 4.20 -0.48
C ILE A 69 7.00 4.52 0.74
N ASP A 70 8.05 5.32 0.54
CA ASP A 70 9.13 5.51 1.50
C ASP A 70 8.78 6.45 2.68
N SER A 71 7.79 7.32 2.49
CA SER A 71 7.51 8.39 3.44
C SER A 71 6.12 8.98 3.28
N GLN A 72 5.67 9.64 4.35
CA GLN A 72 4.41 10.39 4.36
C GLN A 72 4.32 11.44 3.25
N SER A 73 5.40 12.19 2.99
CA SER A 73 5.38 13.25 1.96
C SER A 73 5.09 12.66 0.58
N THR A 74 5.60 11.46 0.34
CA THR A 74 5.47 10.76 -0.93
C THR A 74 4.08 10.18 -1.10
N LEU A 75 3.51 9.62 -0.03
CA LEU A 75 2.11 9.24 0.00
C LEU A 75 1.20 10.43 -0.31
N ASP A 76 1.41 11.58 0.34
CA ASP A 76 0.60 12.79 0.09
C ASP A 76 0.60 13.17 -1.40
N LYS A 77 1.77 13.15 -2.03
CA LYS A 77 1.94 13.44 -3.46
C LYS A 77 1.29 12.37 -4.35
N PHE A 78 1.52 11.09 -4.06
CA PHE A 78 0.93 9.97 -4.79
C PHE A 78 -0.59 10.02 -4.78
N MET A 79 -1.17 10.29 -3.61
CA MET A 79 -2.62 10.29 -3.43
C MET A 79 -3.31 11.45 -4.15
N ASN A 80 -2.67 12.63 -4.24
CA ASN A 80 -3.17 13.74 -5.07
C ASN A 80 -3.26 13.40 -6.57
N LEU A 81 -2.57 12.35 -7.04
CA LEU A 81 -2.62 11.93 -8.44
C LEU A 81 -3.76 10.96 -8.72
N LEU A 82 -4.19 10.22 -7.71
CA LEU A 82 -5.24 9.20 -7.82
C LEU A 82 -6.62 9.87 -7.93
N ILE A 83 -7.00 10.28 -9.15
CA ILE A 83 -8.41 10.52 -9.48
C ILE A 83 -9.02 9.13 -9.69
N ILE A 84 -9.73 8.65 -8.66
CA ILE A 84 -10.19 7.26 -8.53
C ILE A 84 -11.21 6.91 -9.60
N ASP A 85 -10.86 5.91 -10.42
CA ASP A 85 -11.80 4.90 -10.91
C ASP A 85 -11.03 3.58 -11.14
N SER A 86 -11.26 2.61 -10.25
CA SER A 86 -10.73 1.22 -10.24
C SER A 86 -9.21 1.08 -10.42
N LEU A 87 -8.49 0.95 -9.30
CA LEU A 87 -7.02 0.93 -9.28
C LEU A 87 -6.45 -0.50 -9.21
N PHE A 88 -5.35 -0.67 -9.94
CA PHE A 88 -4.41 -1.80 -10.00
C PHE A 88 -4.97 -3.22 -9.84
N SER A 89 -5.43 -3.82 -10.95
CA SER A 89 -6.02 -5.15 -10.99
C SER A 89 -5.08 -6.32 -10.66
N ARG A 90 -3.77 -6.06 -10.60
CA ARG A 90 -2.72 -7.07 -10.32
C ARG A 90 -1.82 -6.68 -9.15
N LEU A 91 -2.22 -5.72 -8.33
CA LEU A 91 -1.42 -5.29 -7.20
C LEU A 91 -1.33 -6.43 -6.16
N GLU A 92 -0.14 -6.99 -6.02
CA GLU A 92 0.15 -8.12 -5.13
C GLU A 92 0.89 -7.67 -3.87
N SER A 93 1.67 -6.59 -3.94
CA SER A 93 2.49 -6.12 -2.83
C SER A 93 2.31 -4.63 -2.57
N LEU A 94 2.17 -4.27 -1.30
CA LEU A 94 2.05 -2.89 -0.85
C LEU A 94 2.89 -2.69 0.40
N THR A 95 3.79 -1.71 0.33
CA THR A 95 4.69 -1.37 1.43
C THR A 95 4.58 0.11 1.76
N PHE A 96 4.41 0.38 3.05
CA PHE A 96 4.20 1.70 3.60
C PHE A 96 5.21 1.96 4.71
N ASN A 97 6.09 2.94 4.49
CA ASN A 97 7.10 3.33 5.47
C ASN A 97 6.73 4.65 6.14
N SER A 98 6.53 4.58 7.47
CA SER A 98 6.37 5.74 8.37
C SER A 98 5.22 6.67 7.95
N ILE A 99 3.99 6.13 7.91
CA ILE A 99 2.78 6.88 7.55
C ILE A 99 2.05 7.37 8.80
N SER A 100 1.78 8.67 8.84
CA SER A 100 0.90 9.30 9.82
C SER A 100 -0.57 9.11 9.44
N THR A 101 -1.32 8.48 10.34
CA THR A 101 -2.77 8.26 10.15
C THR A 101 -3.58 9.55 9.99
N TYR A 102 -3.14 10.69 10.56
CA TYR A 102 -3.87 11.96 10.53
C TYR A 102 -4.08 12.48 9.08
N LYS A 103 -3.11 12.27 8.20
CA LYS A 103 -3.18 12.73 6.81
C LYS A 103 -3.81 11.71 5.86
N LEU A 104 -3.76 10.43 6.21
CA LEU A 104 -4.55 9.37 5.56
C LEU A 104 -6.04 9.75 5.56
N LEU A 105 -6.54 10.38 6.64
CA LEU A 105 -7.91 10.89 6.72
C LEU A 105 -8.21 12.02 5.73
N ILE A 106 -7.32 13.01 5.63
CA ILE A 106 -7.48 14.14 4.70
C ILE A 106 -7.55 13.63 3.26
N ILE A 107 -6.70 12.66 2.96
CA ILE A 107 -6.63 12.03 1.66
C ILE A 107 -7.91 11.22 1.37
N LEU A 108 -8.39 10.42 2.31
CA LEU A 108 -9.62 9.65 2.14
C LEU A 108 -10.86 10.53 2.04
N PHE A 109 -10.88 11.67 2.74
CA PHE A 109 -11.90 12.70 2.61
C PHE A 109 -11.96 13.26 1.18
N HIS A 110 -10.83 13.48 0.52
CA HIS A 110 -10.80 13.91 -0.88
C HIS A 110 -11.16 12.79 -1.88
N LEU A 111 -10.97 11.53 -1.49
CA LEU A 111 -11.26 10.33 -2.28
C LEU A 111 -12.68 9.78 -2.07
N LYS A 112 -13.50 10.41 -1.22
CA LYS A 112 -14.88 10.03 -0.94
C LYS A 112 -15.81 11.17 -1.38
N SER A 113 -16.72 10.86 -2.29
CA SER A 113 -18.00 11.57 -2.43
C SER A 113 -19.01 11.15 -1.34
N SER A 114 -18.56 10.58 -0.22
CA SER A 114 -19.45 10.00 0.79
C SER A 114 -19.65 10.96 1.96
N PRO A 115 -20.90 11.29 2.32
CA PRO A 115 -21.23 12.26 3.36
C PRO A 115 -21.09 11.72 4.80
N TYR A 116 -20.52 10.53 4.99
CA TYR A 116 -20.35 9.90 6.29
C TYR A 116 -18.86 9.56 6.50
N LEU A 117 -18.15 10.48 7.15
CA LEU A 117 -16.86 10.19 7.79
C LEU A 117 -17.11 9.16 8.90
N SER A 118 -16.41 8.04 8.84
CA SER A 118 -16.47 7.00 9.87
C SER A 118 -15.85 7.50 11.18
N SER A 119 -16.22 6.89 12.30
CA SER A 119 -15.89 7.40 13.64
C SER A 119 -14.44 7.15 14.09
N SER A 120 -13.67 6.28 13.42
CA SER A 120 -12.26 6.00 13.77
C SER A 120 -11.30 6.08 12.57
N LYS A 121 -10.01 6.40 12.84
CA LYS A 121 -8.98 6.47 11.78
C LYS A 121 -8.65 5.11 11.18
N PHE A 122 -9.04 4.04 11.88
CA PHE A 122 -8.88 2.68 11.38
C PHE A 122 -9.91 2.34 10.31
N ASP A 123 -11.19 2.74 10.48
CA ASP A 123 -12.24 2.51 9.48
C ASP A 123 -11.81 3.06 8.11
N GLU A 124 -11.16 4.21 8.15
CA GLU A 124 -10.63 4.88 6.98
C GLU A 124 -9.46 4.13 6.35
N PHE A 125 -8.54 3.63 7.16
CA PHE A 125 -7.46 2.78 6.66
C PHE A 125 -7.98 1.48 6.04
N GLU A 126 -9.02 0.86 6.62
CA GLU A 126 -9.72 -0.29 6.02
C GLU A 126 -10.29 0.07 4.64
N GLU A 127 -11.01 1.20 4.54
CA GLU A 127 -11.56 1.68 3.26
C GLU A 127 -10.48 1.94 2.22
N PHE A 128 -9.35 2.52 2.62
CA PHE A 128 -8.20 2.75 1.75
C PHE A 128 -7.64 1.43 1.20
N LEU A 129 -7.39 0.45 2.08
CA LEU A 129 -6.92 -0.86 1.68
C LEU A 129 -7.92 -1.51 0.74
N LEU A 130 -9.22 -1.50 1.06
CA LEU A 130 -10.28 -2.03 0.18
C LEU A 130 -10.28 -1.39 -1.20
N LYS A 131 -10.09 -0.07 -1.29
CA LYS A 131 -10.02 0.66 -2.57
C LYS A 131 -8.78 0.34 -3.39
N LEU A 132 -7.66 0.05 -2.73
CA LEU A 132 -6.42 -0.37 -3.37
C LEU A 132 -6.42 -1.84 -3.78
N CYS A 133 -7.30 -2.66 -3.20
CA CYS A 133 -7.13 -4.12 -3.23
C CYS A 133 -7.85 -4.82 -4.39
N SER A 134 -7.00 -5.32 -5.30
CA SER A 134 -7.11 -6.61 -5.98
C SER A 134 -6.55 -7.72 -5.04
N PRO A 135 -6.18 -8.97 -5.45
CA PRO A 135 -5.78 -10.03 -4.53
C PRO A 135 -4.39 -9.79 -3.92
N LEU A 136 -4.31 -8.86 -2.97
CA LEU A 136 -3.09 -8.49 -2.27
C LEU A 136 -2.51 -9.71 -1.53
N GLN A 137 -1.25 -10.00 -1.79
CA GLN A 137 -0.51 -11.12 -1.19
C GLN A 137 0.41 -10.66 -0.07
N LEU A 138 0.93 -9.43 -0.16
CA LEU A 138 1.84 -8.85 0.83
C LEU A 138 1.39 -7.45 1.23
N CYS A 139 1.25 -7.24 2.53
CA CYS A 139 1.04 -5.93 3.14
C CYS A 139 2.08 -5.72 4.24
N ASP A 140 2.94 -4.72 4.09
CA ASP A 140 3.84 -4.25 5.15
C ASP A 140 3.51 -2.77 5.43
N ALA A 141 3.00 -2.50 6.64
CA ALA A 141 2.62 -1.17 7.05
C ALA A 141 3.31 -0.75 8.34
N LYS A 142 4.07 0.35 8.28
CA LYS A 142 4.58 1.05 9.45
C LYS A 142 3.78 2.33 9.68
N ILE A 143 3.00 2.34 10.76
CA ILE A 143 2.04 3.39 11.11
C ILE A 143 2.47 4.13 12.37
N GLU A 144 2.42 5.46 12.29
CA GLU A 144 2.60 6.36 13.43
C GLU A 144 1.24 7.00 13.79
N SER A 145 0.71 6.67 14.97
CA SER A 145 -0.59 7.16 15.41
C SER A 145 -0.72 7.20 16.92
N ARG A 146 -1.63 8.05 17.40
CA ARG A 146 -2.18 8.00 18.76
C ARG A 146 -3.50 7.23 18.84
N ASP A 147 -4.05 6.84 17.68
CA ASP A 147 -5.28 6.07 17.63
C ASP A 147 -4.96 4.63 18.00
N ARG A 148 -5.42 4.22 19.17
CA ARG A 148 -5.18 2.90 19.75
C ARG A 148 -6.14 1.84 19.20
N SER A 149 -7.10 2.21 18.34
CA SER A 149 -7.95 1.23 17.65
C SER A 149 -7.15 0.27 16.75
N TYR A 150 -5.95 0.67 16.32
CA TYR A 150 -5.00 -0.18 15.59
C TYR A 150 -4.46 -1.37 16.40
N PHE A 151 -4.57 -1.33 17.73
CA PHE A 151 -4.20 -2.43 18.62
C PHE A 151 -5.26 -3.52 18.75
N ASN A 152 -6.42 -3.35 18.12
CA ASN A 152 -7.48 -4.35 18.18
C ASN A 152 -7.18 -5.52 17.23
N ALA A 153 -6.51 -6.56 17.75
CA ALA A 153 -6.13 -7.73 16.97
C ALA A 153 -7.34 -8.45 16.35
N ASP A 154 -8.48 -8.51 17.05
CA ASP A 154 -9.70 -9.14 16.51
C ASP A 154 -10.25 -8.39 15.31
N ARG A 155 -10.14 -7.06 15.34
CA ARG A 155 -10.60 -6.22 14.25
C ARG A 155 -9.76 -6.49 13.01
N TRP A 156 -8.45 -6.51 13.17
CA TRP A 156 -7.52 -6.90 12.11
C TRP A 156 -7.82 -8.30 11.57
N GLU A 157 -7.96 -9.29 12.45
CA GLU A 157 -8.28 -10.68 12.08
C GLU A 157 -9.57 -10.75 11.25
N ARG A 158 -10.63 -10.06 11.69
CA ARG A 158 -11.91 -10.00 10.97
C ARG A 158 -11.75 -9.34 9.61
N PHE A 159 -11.08 -8.20 9.55
CA PHE A 159 -10.86 -7.45 8.32
C PHE A 159 -10.09 -8.28 7.29
N ILE A 160 -8.97 -8.88 7.69
CA ILE A 160 -8.13 -9.72 6.83
C ILE A 160 -8.91 -10.94 6.34
N SER A 161 -9.59 -11.64 7.25
CA SER A 161 -10.33 -12.86 6.91
C SER A 161 -11.48 -12.60 5.92
N GLN A 162 -12.09 -11.42 5.98
CA GLN A 162 -13.21 -11.05 5.12
C GLN A 162 -12.77 -10.48 3.77
N ASN A 163 -11.70 -9.69 3.75
CA ASN A 163 -11.39 -8.83 2.61
C ASN A 163 -10.06 -9.14 1.92
N MET A 164 -9.15 -9.85 2.60
CA MET A 164 -7.78 -10.09 2.12
C MET A 164 -7.47 -11.59 2.08
N THR A 165 -8.33 -12.35 1.41
CA THR A 165 -8.24 -13.83 1.37
C THR A 165 -6.99 -14.37 0.67
N SER A 166 -6.34 -13.54 -0.16
CA SER A 166 -5.09 -13.90 -0.84
C SER A 166 -3.83 -13.49 -0.09
N LEU A 167 -3.97 -12.90 1.11
CA LEU A 167 -2.85 -12.38 1.89
C LEU A 167 -1.99 -13.52 2.44
N ILE A 168 -0.74 -13.56 1.99
CA ILE A 168 0.28 -14.54 2.38
C ILE A 168 1.13 -13.98 3.51
N ARG A 169 1.43 -12.67 3.47
CA ARG A 169 2.28 -11.99 4.43
C ARG A 169 1.66 -10.67 4.87
N PHE A 170 1.54 -10.53 6.19
CA PHE A 170 1.14 -9.29 6.83
C PHE A 170 2.18 -8.89 7.86
N ILE A 171 2.66 -7.65 7.76
CA ILE A 171 3.54 -7.04 8.74
C ILE A 171 2.93 -5.70 9.13
N PHE A 172 2.73 -5.51 10.43
CA PHE A 172 2.19 -4.28 10.97
C PHE A 172 3.11 -3.77 12.08
N ARG A 173 3.74 -2.62 11.83
CA ARG A 173 4.59 -1.94 12.81
C ARG A 173 3.88 -0.68 13.25
N TYR A 174 3.70 -0.53 14.55
CA TYR A 174 3.03 0.64 15.13
C TYR A 174 3.97 1.34 16.10
N SER A 175 4.00 2.67 16.03
CA SER A 175 4.68 3.50 17.02
C SER A 175 3.75 4.61 17.53
N ASP A 176 3.72 4.75 18.85
CA ASP A 176 3.01 5.80 19.58
C ASP A 176 3.90 6.34 20.71
N ILE A 177 3.63 7.56 21.14
CA ILE A 177 4.21 8.15 22.34
C ILE A 177 3.24 7.85 23.48
N ILE A 178 3.57 6.85 24.29
CA ILE A 178 2.75 6.41 25.40
C ILE A 178 3.02 7.32 26.61
N ASP A 179 2.01 8.10 26.97
CA ASP A 179 1.90 8.76 28.28
C ASP A 179 0.68 8.17 28.97
N ASP A 180 0.87 7.01 29.61
CA ASP A 180 -0.17 6.27 30.33
C ASP A 180 0.14 6.15 31.82
N GLU A 181 1.12 6.92 32.32
CA GLU A 181 1.59 6.87 33.71
C GLU A 181 1.92 5.44 34.19
N PHE A 182 2.28 4.52 33.27
CA PHE A 182 2.51 3.10 33.51
C PHE A 182 1.26 2.29 33.90
N GLU A 183 0.05 2.77 33.58
CA GLU A 183 -1.20 2.05 33.84
C GLU A 183 -1.55 1.04 32.75
N LEU A 184 -1.93 -0.18 33.17
CA LEU A 184 -2.47 -1.22 32.29
C LEU A 184 -3.87 -0.83 31.77
N THR A 185 -3.90 -0.11 30.65
CA THR A 185 -5.16 0.22 29.94
C THR A 185 -5.79 -0.97 29.20
N PHE A 186 -7.07 -0.85 28.85
CA PHE A 186 -7.80 -1.79 27.98
C PHE A 186 -7.08 -2.10 26.65
N TYR A 187 -6.28 -1.18 26.13
CA TYR A 187 -5.55 -1.42 24.87
C TYR A 187 -4.42 -2.43 25.02
N HIS A 188 -3.81 -2.53 26.21
CA HIS A 188 -2.81 -3.56 26.48
C HIS A 188 -3.40 -4.97 26.39
N SER A 189 -4.65 -5.15 26.85
CA SER A 189 -5.31 -6.45 26.73
C SER A 189 -5.67 -6.80 25.28
N LEU A 190 -5.93 -5.80 24.43
CA LEU A 190 -6.12 -5.99 22.98
C LEU A 190 -4.83 -6.38 22.25
N ILE A 191 -3.69 -5.75 22.60
CA ILE A 191 -2.37 -6.10 22.01
C ILE A 191 -2.02 -7.56 22.29
N ASN A 192 -2.31 -8.05 23.50
CA ASN A 192 -2.05 -9.45 23.86
C ASN A 192 -2.80 -10.44 22.96
N ARG A 193 -3.82 -10.00 22.20
CA ARG A 193 -4.56 -10.88 21.28
C ARG A 193 -3.86 -11.12 19.94
N PHE A 194 -2.75 -10.41 19.65
CA PHE A 194 -1.85 -10.78 18.56
C PHE A 194 -1.10 -12.11 18.81
N THR A 195 -1.34 -12.77 19.94
CA THR A 195 -0.88 -14.13 20.21
C THR A 195 -1.98 -15.18 20.00
N SER A 196 -3.11 -14.84 19.37
CA SER A 196 -4.12 -15.85 19.00
C SER A 196 -3.57 -16.82 17.96
N SER A 197 -4.20 -18.00 17.81
CA SER A 197 -3.79 -18.98 16.81
C SER A 197 -3.80 -18.41 15.38
N PHE A 198 -4.73 -17.49 15.08
CA PHE A 198 -4.78 -16.81 13.79
C PHE A 198 -3.44 -16.18 13.40
N TRP A 199 -2.80 -15.49 14.35
CA TRP A 199 -1.53 -14.79 14.16
C TRP A 199 -0.33 -15.74 14.24
N ILE A 200 -0.33 -16.65 15.21
CA ILE A 200 0.77 -17.59 15.45
C ILE A 200 0.93 -18.57 14.28
N ASP A 201 -0.16 -19.17 13.82
CA ASP A 201 -0.14 -20.18 12.76
C ASP A 201 0.38 -19.60 11.43
N ARG A 202 0.10 -18.31 11.20
CA ARG A 202 0.56 -17.56 10.01
C ARG A 202 1.95 -16.97 10.15
N LYS A 203 2.54 -17.00 11.35
CA LYS A 203 3.83 -16.38 11.67
C LYS A 203 3.89 -14.89 11.32
N TRP A 204 2.79 -14.18 11.57
CA TRP A 204 2.66 -12.75 11.33
C TRP A 204 2.81 -11.99 12.65
N PHE A 205 4.07 -11.80 13.08
CA PHE A 205 4.46 -11.08 14.29
C PHE A 205 5.43 -9.95 13.96
#